data_AF-A0A2V8A4W7-F1
#
_entry.id   AF-A0A2V8A4W7-F1
#
_cell.length_a   1.000
_cell.length_b   1.000
_cell.length_c   1.000
_cell.angle_alpha   90.00
_cell.angle_beta   90.00
_cell.angle_gamma   90.00
#
_symmetry.space_group_name_H-M   'P 1'
#
loop_
_entity.id
_entity.type
_entity.pdbx_description
1 polymer ?
#
loop_
_entity_poly.entity_id
_entity_poly.type
_entity_poly.pdbx_seq_one_letter_code
_entity_poly.pdbx_strand_id
1 'polypeptide(L)'
;MTAAKIELYLKPSGDELDRAEAYDDVTLREQERKTIGSRMTFTADDERYVITGVPVKIVDECSRETIGRTLTFLKATDSIVVDGNQQIRTQTKGGGKCAS
;
A
#
# COMPACT_ATOMS: atom_id res chain seq x y z
N MET A 1 -6.26 -3.07 7.28
CA MET A 1 -6.35 -3.51 5.86
C MET A 1 -7.72 -4.13 5.63
N THR A 2 -8.28 -3.98 4.42
CA THR A 2 -9.44 -4.76 3.93
C THR A 2 -9.15 -5.25 2.51
N ALA A 3 -9.72 -6.40 2.12
CA ALA A 3 -9.66 -6.97 0.78
C ALA A 3 -10.77 -8.02 0.61
N ALA A 4 -11.03 -8.49 -0.61
CA ALA A 4 -12.00 -9.55 -0.85
C ALA A 4 -11.54 -10.89 -0.28
N LYS A 5 -10.23 -11.16 -0.34
CA LYS A 5 -9.59 -12.35 0.22
C LYS A 5 -8.31 -11.98 0.94
N ILE A 6 -8.10 -12.59 2.11
CA ILE A 6 -6.87 -12.46 2.90
C ILE A 6 -6.37 -13.86 3.23
N GLU A 7 -5.10 -14.12 2.93
CA GLU A 7 -4.37 -15.33 3.32
C GLU A 7 -3.32 -14.97 4.36
N LEU A 8 -3.23 -15.77 5.41
CA LEU A 8 -2.23 -15.63 6.46
C LEU A 8 -1.33 -16.86 6.45
N TYR A 9 -0.04 -16.62 6.35
CA TYR A 9 1.00 -17.64 6.39
C TYR A 9 1.74 -17.48 7.71
N LEU A 10 1.67 -18.50 8.56
CA LEU A 10 2.35 -18.52 9.85
C LEU A 10 3.73 -19.15 9.70
N LYS A 11 4.66 -18.78 10.59
CA LYS A 11 5.91 -19.51 10.75
C LYS A 11 5.63 -20.95 11.20
N PRO A 12 6.59 -21.89 11.03
CA PRO A 12 6.39 -23.28 11.43
C PRO A 12 6.00 -23.48 12.91
N SER A 13 6.39 -22.54 13.79
CA SER A 13 6.01 -22.52 15.20
C SER A 13 4.50 -22.29 15.41
N GLY A 14 3.81 -21.67 14.45
CA GLY A 14 2.37 -21.44 14.46
C GLY A 14 1.89 -20.28 15.35
N ASP A 15 2.80 -19.62 16.07
CA ASP A 15 2.53 -18.49 16.97
C ASP A 15 2.87 -17.12 16.36
N GLU A 16 3.64 -17.12 15.28
CA GLU A 16 4.09 -15.92 14.58
C GLU A 16 3.61 -15.89 13.13
N LEU A 17 3.24 -14.70 12.66
CA LEU A 17 2.97 -14.45 11.25
C LEU A 17 4.30 -14.40 10.48
N ASP A 18 4.37 -15.10 9.35
CA ASP A 18 5.46 -14.98 8.38
C ASP A 18 5.07 -13.96 7.29
N ARG A 19 3.90 -14.16 6.68
CA ARG A 19 3.42 -13.33 5.58
C ARG A 19 1.90 -13.20 5.59
N ALA A 20 1.40 -12.02 5.24
CA ALA A 20 -0.02 -11.84 4.89
C ALA A 20 -0.14 -11.43 3.43
N GLU A 21 -1.11 -12.02 2.74
CA GLU A 21 -1.42 -11.69 1.35
C GLU A 21 -2.89 -11.30 1.25
N ALA A 22 -3.15 -10.18 0.57
CA ALA A 22 -4.49 -9.67 0.35
C ALA A 22 -4.74 -9.51 -1.14
N TYR A 23 -5.92 -9.92 -1.58
CA TYR A 23 -6.29 -10.00 -2.99
C TYR A 23 -7.64 -9.34 -3.22
N ASP A 24 -7.71 -8.61 -4.33
CA ASP A 24 -8.87 -7.89 -4.86
C ASP A 24 -9.41 -6.82 -3.90
N ASP A 25 -9.72 -5.63 -4.45
CA ASP A 25 -10.22 -4.47 -3.71
C ASP A 25 -9.41 -4.14 -2.44
N VAL A 26 -8.09 -4.25 -2.53
CA VAL A 26 -7.20 -4.03 -1.38
C VAL A 26 -7.25 -2.56 -0.98
N THR A 27 -7.56 -2.31 0.28
CA THR A 27 -7.42 -1.02 0.94
C THR A 27 -6.50 -1.15 2.16
N LEU A 28 -5.38 -0.45 2.12
CA LEU A 28 -4.50 -0.23 3.27
C LEU A 28 -4.72 1.18 3.80
N ARG A 29 -4.88 1.31 5.13
CA ARG A 29 -4.85 2.59 5.83
C ARG A 29 -3.57 2.62 6.64
N GLU A 30 -2.74 3.61 6.39
CA GLU A 30 -1.40 3.77 6.96
C GLU A 30 -1.27 5.25 7.31
N GLN A 31 -1.11 5.56 8.60
CA GLN A 31 -1.17 6.93 9.14
C GLN A 31 -2.39 7.71 8.60
N GLU A 32 -2.13 8.85 7.93
CA GLU A 32 -3.11 9.75 7.33
C GLU A 32 -3.34 9.47 5.84
N ARG A 33 -2.96 8.27 5.37
CA ARG A 33 -3.03 7.87 3.96
C ARG A 33 -3.85 6.62 3.77
N LYS A 34 -4.54 6.57 2.64
CA LYS A 34 -5.29 5.41 2.16
C LYS A 34 -4.68 4.94 0.84
N THR A 35 -4.14 3.73 0.81
CA THR A 35 -3.65 3.08 -0.41
C THR A 35 -4.68 2.08 -0.92
N ILE A 36 -4.94 2.11 -2.23
CA ILE A 36 -5.85 1.22 -2.95
C ILE A 36 -5.04 0.48 -4.01
N GLY A 37 -5.21 -0.83 -4.10
CA GLY A 37 -4.53 -1.69 -5.08
C GLY A 37 -5.27 -3.00 -5.31
N SER A 38 -4.69 -3.89 -6.11
CA SER A 38 -5.26 -5.20 -6.46
C SER A 38 -4.67 -6.33 -5.61
N ARG A 39 -3.41 -6.20 -5.19
CA ARG A 39 -2.74 -7.19 -4.32
C ARG A 39 -1.86 -6.47 -3.31
N MET A 40 -1.82 -6.99 -2.09
CA MET A 40 -0.83 -6.60 -1.09
C MET A 40 -0.15 -7.84 -0.51
N THR A 41 1.15 -7.69 -0.26
CA THR A 41 1.96 -8.65 0.47
C THR A 41 2.63 -7.94 1.63
N PHE A 42 2.43 -8.44 2.84
CA PHE A 42 3.14 -8.02 4.06
C PHE A 42 4.10 -9.13 4.47
N THR A 43 5.38 -8.80 4.62
CA THR A 43 6.41 -9.71 5.15
C THR A 43 6.77 -9.28 6.57
N ALA A 44 6.68 -10.20 7.54
CA ALA A 44 6.87 -9.87 8.95
C ALA A 44 8.34 -9.60 9.30
N ASP A 45 9.28 -10.34 8.71
CA ASP A 45 10.72 -10.27 9.03
C ASP A 45 11.34 -8.88 8.80
N ASP A 46 10.85 -8.14 7.81
CA ASP A 46 11.31 -6.79 7.45
C ASP A 46 10.21 -5.71 7.58
N GLU A 47 9.06 -6.09 8.16
CA GLU A 47 7.84 -5.30 8.26
C GLU A 47 7.48 -4.54 6.95
N ARG A 48 7.67 -5.19 5.81
CA ARG A 48 7.51 -4.59 4.49
C ARG A 48 6.14 -4.87 3.90
N TYR A 49 5.49 -3.82 3.43
CA TYR A 49 4.26 -3.89 2.65
C TYR A 49 4.57 -3.58 1.19
N VAL A 50 4.20 -4.48 0.28
CA VAL A 50 4.24 -4.26 -1.17
C VAL A 50 2.81 -4.32 -1.70
N ILE A 51 2.36 -3.22 -2.30
CA ILE A 51 1.04 -3.10 -2.92
C ILE A 51 1.22 -2.93 -4.41
N THR A 52 0.50 -3.72 -5.19
CA THR A 52 0.55 -3.69 -6.66
C THR A 52 -0.86 -3.57 -7.24
N GLY A 53 -0.93 -3.03 -8.46
CA GLY A 53 -2.19 -2.80 -9.16
C GLY A 53 -1.98 -1.92 -10.39
N VAL A 54 -2.93 -1.96 -11.32
CA VAL A 54 -2.94 -1.10 -12.51
C VAL A 54 -4.23 -0.25 -12.47
N PRO A 55 -4.24 0.90 -11.76
CA PRO A 55 -3.15 1.49 -10.98
C PRO A 55 -3.22 1.20 -9.47
N VAL A 56 -2.11 1.45 -8.77
CA VAL A 56 -2.10 1.71 -7.32
C VAL A 56 -2.40 3.18 -7.10
N LYS A 57 -3.26 3.49 -6.13
CA LYS A 57 -3.67 4.85 -5.79
C LYS A 57 -3.48 5.12 -4.30
N ILE A 58 -2.78 6.19 -3.97
CA ILE A 58 -2.65 6.71 -2.61
C ILE A 58 -3.50 7.97 -2.51
N VAL A 59 -4.28 8.09 -1.44
CA VAL A 59 -5.03 9.30 -1.10
C VAL A 59 -4.59 9.75 0.28
N ASP A 60 -4.12 10.99 0.42
CA ASP A 60 -3.81 11.57 1.72
C ASP A 60 -5.00 12.28 2.37
N GLU A 61 -4.82 12.77 3.59
CA GLU A 61 -5.82 13.54 4.34
C GLU A 61 -6.36 14.76 3.57
N CYS A 62 -5.51 15.39 2.76
CA CYS A 62 -5.86 16.53 1.90
C CYS A 62 -6.65 16.12 0.64
N SER A 63 -6.95 14.82 0.49
CA SER A 63 -7.56 14.24 -0.71
C SER A 63 -6.69 14.42 -1.96
N ARG A 64 -5.37 14.57 -1.79
CA ARG A 64 -4.41 14.51 -2.92
C ARG A 64 -4.25 13.07 -3.33
N GLU A 65 -4.23 12.84 -4.63
CA GLU A 65 -4.09 11.51 -5.20
C GLU A 65 -2.70 11.34 -5.80
N THR A 66 -2.02 10.25 -5.43
CA THR A 66 -0.77 9.80 -6.06
C THR A 66 -1.02 8.47 -6.74
N ILE A 67 -0.75 8.39 -8.04
CA ILE A 67 -1.00 7.20 -8.86
C ILE A 67 0.33 6.57 -9.30
N GLY A 68 0.47 5.27 -9.14
CA GLY A 68 1.65 4.48 -9.53
C GLY A 68 1.30 3.03 -9.89
N ARG A 69 2.30 2.16 -10.07
CA ARG A 69 2.09 0.71 -10.30
C ARG A 69 2.36 -0.13 -9.07
N THR A 70 3.35 0.29 -8.29
CA THR A 70 3.79 -0.40 -7.09
C THR A 70 4.02 0.63 -5.99
N LEU A 71 3.52 0.33 -4.80
CA LEU A 71 3.88 1.01 -3.57
C LEU A 71 4.61 0.03 -2.67
N THR A 72 5.75 0.46 -2.16
CA THR A 72 6.47 -0.22 -1.08
C THR A 72 6.45 0.67 0.14
N PHE A 73 6.01 0.12 1.28
CA PHE A 73 6.08 0.77 2.57
C PHE A 73 6.93 -0.06 3.52
N LEU A 74 7.96 0.54 4.09
CA LEU A 74 8.87 -0.08 5.06
C LEU A 74 8.55 0.48 6.44
N LYS A 75 7.77 -0.26 7.22
CA LYS A 75 7.25 0.20 8.51
C LYS A 75 8.34 0.57 9.51
N ALA A 76 9.43 -0.21 9.56
CA ALA A 76 10.57 0.04 10.46
C ALA A 76 11.24 1.41 10.25
N THR A 77 11.13 1.98 9.04
CA THR A 77 11.79 3.25 8.66
C THR A 77 10.80 4.37 8.34
N ASP A 78 9.50 4.08 8.42
CA ASP A 78 8.42 4.95 7.97
C ASP A 78 8.63 5.51 6.54
N SER A 79 9.14 4.68 5.63
CA SER A 79 9.47 5.10 4.26
C SER A 79 8.53 4.51 3.23
N ILE A 80 8.07 5.37 2.30
CA ILE A 80 7.19 5.01 1.19
C ILE A 80 7.92 5.26 -0.13
N VAL A 81 8.03 4.22 -0.94
CA VAL A 81 8.54 4.28 -2.30
C VAL A 81 7.40 3.98 -3.26
N VAL A 82 7.19 4.87 -4.22
CA VAL A 82 6.16 4.70 -5.26
C VAL A 82 6.86 4.63 -6.61
N ASP A 83 6.70 3.51 -7.30
CA ASP A 83 7.21 3.33 -8.66
C ASP A 83 6.12 3.70 -9.69
N GLY A 84 6.41 4.72 -10.49
CA GLY A 84 5.67 5.13 -11.68
C GLY A 84 6.53 4.97 -12.93
N ASN A 85 6.07 4.24 -13.94
CA ASN A 85 6.84 3.95 -15.15
C ASN A 85 6.82 5.13 -16.16
N GLN A 86 7.73 5.16 -17.13
CA GLN A 86 7.95 6.27 -18.09
C GLN A 86 6.72 6.79 -18.88
N GLN A 87 5.61 6.04 -18.97
CA GLN A 87 4.36 6.49 -19.60
C GLN A 87 3.30 7.01 -18.61
N ILE A 88 3.46 6.73 -17.31
CA ILE A 88 2.58 7.20 -16.24
C ILE A 88 3.50 7.80 -15.17
N ARG A 89 3.88 9.06 -15.36
CA ARG A 89 4.56 9.86 -14.33
C ARG A 89 3.76 9.74 -13.03
N THR A 90 4.44 9.70 -11.88
CA THR A 90 3.79 9.92 -10.58
C THR A 90 2.99 11.22 -10.68
N GLN A 91 1.67 11.10 -10.78
CA GLN A 91 0.77 12.24 -10.88
C GLN A 91 0.25 12.51 -9.49
N THR A 92 0.66 13.65 -8.92
CA THR A 92 0.02 14.20 -7.72
C THR A 92 -1.11 15.12 -8.19
N LYS A 93 -2.35 14.71 -8.00
CA LYS A 93 -3.50 15.61 -8.21
C LYS A 93 -3.80 16.31 -6.89
N GLY A 94 -3.76 17.65 -6.89
CA GLY A 94 -4.08 18.47 -5.72
C GLY A 94 -5.53 18.27 -5.27
N GLY A 95 -5.72 18.04 -3.97
CA GLY A 95 -7.02 18.01 -3.31
C GLY A 95 -7.27 19.32 -2.56
N GLY A 96 -8.46 19.90 -2.72
CA GLY A 96 -8.77 21.26 -2.26
C GLY A 96 -8.97 21.44 -0.75
N LYS A 97 -8.62 20.45 0.08
CA LYS A 97 -8.90 20.49 1.53
C LYS A 97 -7.80 21.13 2.38
N CYS A 98 -6.57 21.20 1.89
CA CYS A 98 -5.43 21.77 2.61
C CYS A 98 -4.89 23.03 1.93
N ALA A 99 -5.75 23.79 1.25
CA ALA A 99 -5.37 25.10 0.73
C ALA A 99 -5.19 26.06 1.91
N SER A 100 -3.93 26.35 2.26
CA SER A 100 -3.54 27.49 3.09
C SER A 100 -3.48 28.76 2.25
#